data_AF-A0A4Y7U7B2-F1
#
_entry.id   AF-A0A4Y7U7B2-F1
#
_cell.length_a   1.000
_cell.length_b   1.000
_cell.length_c   1.000
_cell.angle_alpha   90.00
_cell.angle_beta   90.00
_cell.angle_gamma   90.00
#
_symmetry.space_group_name_H-M   'P 1'
#
loop_
_entity.id
_entity.type
_entity.pdbx_description
1 polymer ?
#
loop_
_entity_poly.entity_id
_entity_poly.type
_entity_poly.pdbx_seq_one_letter_code
_entity_poly.pdbx_strand_id
1 'polypeptide(L)'
;MTKEYNYVYQYLEKEGICIDKNEFEIQIQSHPQYPYLLAITDTLSFFNIQNGVIRAEFSEIELLPHNFAVLLKEEGKESQFYFIKKNKRNYTYYRDNTTVEVSEKQLKSLWCNTVFLIEKPESTNKENLCKPCLFVSLLFLIEICYALLYGSTSTLYSFQSLFFLVLILLTGSHGSV
;
A
#
# COMPACT_ATOMS: atom_id res chain seq x y z
N MET A 1 13.46 1.66 -1.40
CA MET A 1 12.47 1.93 -0.35
C MET A 1 13.07 1.54 0.99
N THR A 2 13.19 2.51 1.89
CA THR A 2 13.73 2.33 3.24
C THR A 2 12.83 1.37 4.03
N LYS A 3 13.41 0.39 4.72
CA LYS A 3 12.63 -0.65 5.44
C LYS A 3 11.77 -0.10 6.58
N GLU A 4 12.07 1.12 7.07
CA GLU A 4 11.60 1.66 8.34
C GLU A 4 10.08 1.85 8.46
N TYR A 5 9.37 2.17 7.37
CA TYR A 5 7.92 2.41 7.39
C TYR A 5 7.16 1.61 6.31
N ASN A 6 7.75 0.53 5.78
CA ASN A 6 7.09 -0.29 4.77
C ASN A 6 5.75 -0.89 5.26
N TYR A 7 5.64 -1.14 6.57
CA TYR A 7 4.39 -1.61 7.19
C TYR A 7 3.23 -0.62 6.99
N VAL A 8 3.51 0.69 6.87
CA VAL A 8 2.50 1.73 6.62
C VAL A 8 1.93 1.57 5.22
N TYR A 9 2.79 1.42 4.20
CA TYR A 9 2.34 1.23 2.83
C TYR A 9 1.53 -0.06 2.66
N GLN A 10 1.95 -1.14 3.32
CA GLN A 10 1.20 -2.40 3.33
C GLN A 10 -0.18 -2.22 3.95
N TYR A 11 -0.26 -1.50 5.07
CA TYR A 11 -1.53 -1.23 5.73
C TYR A 11 -2.45 -0.40 4.83
N LEU A 12 -1.96 0.71 4.28
CA LEU A 12 -2.73 1.56 3.36
C LEU A 12 -3.25 0.78 2.14
N GLU A 13 -2.41 -0.06 1.54
CA GLU A 13 -2.79 -0.91 0.41
C GLU A 13 -3.91 -1.89 0.79
N LYS A 14 -3.84 -2.51 1.98
CA LYS A 14 -4.88 -3.44 2.45
C LYS A 14 -6.20 -2.76 2.82
N GLU A 15 -6.16 -1.51 3.26
CA GLU A 15 -7.36 -0.70 3.49
C GLU A 15 -7.91 -0.05 2.21
N GLY A 16 -7.20 -0.16 1.08
CA GLY A 16 -7.58 0.45 -0.19
C GLY A 16 -7.38 1.97 -0.20
N ILE A 17 -6.47 2.49 0.63
CA ILE A 17 -6.15 3.91 0.73
C ILE A 17 -4.97 4.20 -0.20
N CYS A 18 -5.20 5.00 -1.24
CA CYS A 18 -4.16 5.44 -2.14
C CYS A 18 -3.58 6.79 -1.71
N ILE A 19 -2.25 6.88 -1.63
CA ILE A 19 -1.50 8.11 -1.40
C ILE A 19 -0.42 8.28 -2.45
N ASP A 20 0.00 9.52 -2.69
CA ASP A 20 1.21 9.80 -3.48
C ASP A 20 2.43 9.43 -2.63
N LYS A 21 3.10 8.33 -2.99
CA LYS A 21 4.27 7.83 -2.26
C LYS A 21 5.44 8.80 -2.31
N ASN A 22 5.61 9.54 -3.41
CA ASN A 22 6.71 10.50 -3.53
C ASN A 22 6.47 11.68 -2.60
N GLU A 23 5.25 12.20 -2.57
CA GLU A 23 4.87 13.27 -1.64
C GLU A 23 5.00 12.80 -0.19
N PHE A 24 4.57 11.56 0.11
CA PHE A 24 4.72 10.99 1.45
C PHE A 24 6.18 10.91 1.89
N GLU A 25 7.07 10.45 1.00
CA GLU A 25 8.52 10.40 1.27
C GLU A 25 9.11 11.79 1.53
N ILE A 26 8.70 12.81 0.77
CA ILE A 26 9.15 14.19 0.96
C ILE A 26 8.66 14.74 2.30
N GLN A 27 7.37 14.56 2.61
CA GLN A 27 6.77 15.08 3.85
C GLN A 27 7.37 14.42 5.08
N ILE A 28 7.51 13.09 5.09
CA ILE A 28 8.03 12.36 6.25
C ILE A 28 9.51 12.67 6.50
N GLN A 29 10.34 12.79 5.45
CA GLN A 29 11.76 13.12 5.57
C GLN A 29 11.99 14.58 6.00
N SER A 30 11.05 15.46 5.69
CA SER A 30 11.08 16.86 6.12
C SER A 30 10.62 17.04 7.57
N HIS A 31 10.08 16.00 8.21
CA HIS A 31 9.56 16.08 9.56
C HIS A 31 10.71 16.13 10.60
N PRO A 32 10.69 17.07 11.57
CA PRO A 32 11.78 17.24 12.54
C PRO A 32 11.98 16.03 13.47
N GLN A 33 10.97 15.17 13.57
CA GLN A 33 10.99 13.95 14.39
C GLN A 33 11.22 12.69 13.56
N TYR A 34 11.62 12.78 12.30
CA TYR A 34 12.03 11.59 11.54
C TYR A 34 13.26 10.92 12.19
N PRO A 35 13.34 9.57 12.31
CA PRO A 35 12.43 8.53 11.81
C PRO A 35 11.41 8.01 12.85
N TYR A 36 11.10 8.79 13.89
CA TYR A 36 10.21 8.33 14.96
C TYR A 36 8.75 8.19 14.52
N LEU A 37 8.00 7.36 15.24
CA LEU A 37 6.58 7.07 14.97
C LEU A 37 5.71 8.34 14.89
N LEU A 38 6.05 9.38 15.65
CA LEU A 38 5.36 10.67 15.61
C LEU A 38 5.42 11.31 14.22
N ALA A 39 6.55 11.22 13.51
CA ALA A 39 6.64 11.71 12.14
C ALA A 39 5.68 10.97 11.21
N ILE A 40 5.49 9.67 11.40
CA ILE A 40 4.58 8.84 10.61
C ILE A 40 3.13 9.25 10.88
N THR A 41 2.73 9.40 12.15
CA THR A 41 1.36 9.77 12.52
C THR A 41 1.00 11.17 12.03
N ASP A 42 1.93 12.12 12.16
CA ASP A 42 1.73 13.51 11.73
C ASP A 42 1.66 13.59 10.20
N THR A 43 2.52 12.85 9.50
CA THR A 43 2.48 12.76 8.02
C THR A 43 1.16 12.15 7.54
N LEU A 44 0.69 11.04 8.12
CA LEU A 44 -0.60 10.46 7.74
C LEU A 44 -1.78 11.42 8.00
N SER A 45 -1.70 12.19 9.09
CA SER A 45 -2.68 13.23 9.40
C SER A 45 -2.66 14.35 8.35
N PHE A 46 -1.50 14.72 7.82
CA PHE A 46 -1.37 15.65 6.68
C PHE A 46 -2.07 15.12 5.41
N PHE A 47 -2.00 13.81 5.16
CA PHE A 47 -2.77 13.13 4.10
C PHE A 47 -4.26 12.95 4.43
N ASN A 48 -4.72 13.50 5.56
CA ASN A 48 -6.10 13.41 6.04
C ASN A 48 -6.55 11.95 6.30
N ILE A 49 -5.60 11.09 6.68
CA ILE A 49 -5.80 9.69 7.03
C ILE A 49 -5.87 9.59 8.55
N GLN A 50 -7.01 9.17 9.06
CA GLN A 50 -7.20 8.94 10.49
C GLN A 50 -6.33 7.77 10.93
N ASN A 51 -5.54 8.00 11.98
CA ASN A 51 -4.57 7.03 12.48
C ASN A 51 -4.40 7.20 13.99
N GLY A 52 -3.87 6.18 14.66
CA GLY A 52 -3.65 6.22 16.10
C GLY A 52 -2.69 5.15 16.58
N VAL A 53 -2.04 5.42 17.71
CA VAL A 53 -1.17 4.48 18.42
C VAL A 53 -1.81 4.19 19.76
N ILE A 54 -2.06 2.92 20.04
CA ILE A 54 -2.65 2.46 21.29
C ILE A 54 -1.74 1.45 21.96
N ARG A 55 -1.91 1.32 23.29
CA ARG A 55 -1.36 0.18 24.02
C ARG A 55 -2.43 -0.89 24.17
N ALA A 56 -2.13 -2.10 23.73
CA ALA A 56 -3.05 -3.24 23.81
C ALA A 56 -2.30 -4.49 24.26
N GLU A 57 -2.82 -5.16 25.28
CA GLU A 57 -2.29 -6.44 25.74
C GLU A 57 -2.61 -7.55 24.72
N PHE A 58 -1.83 -8.62 24.70
CA PHE A 58 -2.09 -9.72 23.76
C PHE A 58 -3.49 -10.36 23.96
N SER A 59 -4.03 -10.31 25.17
CA SER A 59 -5.41 -10.77 25.46
C SER A 59 -6.48 -9.97 24.70
N GLU A 60 -6.17 -8.77 24.25
CA GLU A 60 -7.09 -7.87 23.55
C GLU A 60 -6.94 -7.97 22.02
N ILE A 61 -6.07 -8.86 21.51
CA ILE A 61 -5.84 -9.05 20.07
C ILE A 61 -7.13 -9.40 19.31
N GLU A 62 -8.10 -10.00 20.00
CA GLU A 62 -9.40 -10.31 19.41
C GLU A 62 -10.25 -9.08 19.11
N LEU A 63 -10.08 -8.00 19.90
CA LEU A 63 -10.78 -6.72 19.75
C LEU A 63 -10.19 -5.83 18.65
N LEU A 64 -8.96 -6.13 18.23
CA LEU A 64 -8.29 -5.38 17.16
C LEU A 64 -8.94 -5.64 15.79
N PRO A 65 -8.88 -4.64 14.89
CA PRO A 65 -9.38 -4.80 13.53
C PRO A 65 -8.67 -5.91 12.76
N HIS A 66 -9.21 -6.27 11.59
CA HIS A 66 -8.67 -7.35 10.76
C HIS A 66 -7.24 -7.07 10.28
N ASN A 67 -6.93 -5.81 10.03
CA ASN A 67 -5.62 -5.31 9.63
C ASN A 67 -5.14 -4.35 10.72
N PHE A 68 -3.89 -4.49 11.16
CA PHE A 68 -3.25 -3.56 12.09
C PHE A 68 -1.74 -3.65 11.94
N ALA A 69 -1.00 -2.69 12.48
CA ALA A 69 0.44 -2.83 12.64
C ALA A 69 0.80 -2.91 14.12
N VAL A 70 1.82 -3.69 14.47
CA VAL A 70 2.24 -3.87 15.85
C VAL A 70 3.75 -3.89 15.95
N LEU A 71 4.27 -3.35 17.06
CA LEU A 71 5.66 -3.46 17.42
C LEU A 71 5.96 -4.90 17.89
N LEU A 72 6.86 -5.58 17.19
CA LEU A 72 7.34 -6.91 17.56
C LEU A 72 8.83 -6.85 17.90
N LYS A 73 9.25 -7.66 18.85
CA LYS A 73 10.65 -7.82 19.24
C LYS A 73 11.10 -9.26 19.02
N GLU A 74 11.94 -9.45 18.01
CA GLU A 74 12.62 -10.72 17.78
C GLU A 74 13.87 -10.82 18.65
N GLU A 75 14.22 -12.04 19.03
CA GLU A 75 15.45 -12.30 19.78
C GLU A 75 16.68 -11.87 18.96
N GLY A 76 17.52 -11.01 19.54
CA GLY A 76 18.72 -10.49 18.88
C GLY A 76 18.50 -9.38 17.85
N LYS A 77 17.28 -8.84 17.71
CA LYS A 77 16.99 -7.69 16.83
C LYS A 77 16.32 -6.54 17.58
N GLU A 78 16.44 -5.35 17.02
CA GLU A 78 15.67 -4.19 17.47
C GLU A 78 14.18 -4.38 17.22
N SER A 79 13.36 -3.77 18.08
CA SER A 79 11.91 -3.82 17.94
C SER A 79 11.47 -3.03 16.71
N GLN A 80 10.64 -3.65 15.87
CA GLN A 80 10.20 -3.06 14.61
C GLN A 80 8.70 -3.26 14.42
N PHE A 81 8.07 -2.34 13.70
CA PHE A 81 6.66 -2.45 13.36
C PHE A 81 6.47 -3.41 12.20
N TYR A 82 5.49 -4.31 12.35
CA TYR A 82 5.07 -5.23 11.31
C TYR A 82 3.58 -5.07 11.07
N PHE A 83 3.19 -5.07 9.80
CA PHE A 83 1.80 -5.18 9.40
C PHE A 83 1.30 -6.60 9.64
N ILE A 84 0.21 -6.74 10.38
CA ILE A 84 -0.47 -7.99 10.69
C ILE A 84 -1.84 -8.00 10.00
N LYS A 85 -2.11 -9.09 9.30
CA LYS A 85 -3.44 -9.45 8.83
C LYS A 85 -3.94 -10.67 9.58
N LYS A 86 -5.11 -10.54 10.22
CA LYS A 86 -5.77 -11.60 10.99
C LYS A 86 -6.51 -12.54 10.06
N ASN A 87 -6.07 -13.80 9.90
CA ASN A 87 -6.85 -14.81 9.19
C ASN A 87 -7.76 -15.57 10.17
N LYS A 88 -8.61 -16.48 9.66
CA LYS A 88 -9.58 -17.23 10.49
C LYS A 88 -8.95 -18.02 11.66
N ARG A 89 -7.71 -18.47 11.52
CA ARG A 89 -7.01 -19.33 12.50
C ARG A 89 -5.56 -18.93 12.78
N ASN A 90 -4.96 -18.13 11.90
CA ASN A 90 -3.54 -17.76 11.93
C ASN A 90 -3.41 -16.25 11.73
N TYR A 91 -2.23 -15.72 12.04
CA TYR A 91 -1.86 -14.35 11.71
C TYR A 91 -0.83 -14.38 10.59
N THR A 92 -0.91 -13.40 9.68
CA THR A 92 0.08 -13.23 8.62
C THR A 92 0.75 -11.88 8.78
N TYR A 93 2.07 -11.84 8.72
CA TYR A 93 2.82 -10.60 8.66
C TYR A 93 3.88 -10.65 7.57
N TYR A 94 4.23 -9.48 7.05
CA TYR A 94 5.22 -9.38 5.98
C TYR A 94 6.61 -9.16 6.58
N ARG A 95 7.54 -10.04 6.24
CA ARG A 95 8.96 -9.94 6.57
C ARG A 95 9.77 -10.03 5.28
N ASP A 96 10.60 -9.02 5.00
CA ASP A 96 11.55 -9.02 3.87
C ASP A 96 10.91 -9.44 2.52
N ASN A 97 9.76 -8.85 2.17
CA ASN A 97 8.94 -9.17 0.98
C ASN A 97 8.30 -10.58 0.93
N THR A 98 8.48 -11.38 1.97
CA THR A 98 7.78 -12.66 2.15
C THR A 98 6.66 -12.55 3.17
N THR A 99 5.52 -13.18 2.86
CA THR A 99 4.44 -13.34 3.84
C THR A 99 4.78 -14.52 4.74
N VAL A 100 4.83 -14.29 6.05
CA VAL A 100 5.08 -15.32 7.05
C VAL A 100 3.78 -15.57 7.80
N GLU A 101 3.32 -16.82 7.81
CA GLU A 101 2.26 -17.25 8.71
C GLU A 101 2.83 -17.49 10.10
N VAL A 102 2.17 -16.97 11.12
CA VAL A 102 2.56 -17.11 12.52
C VAL A 102 1.39 -17.59 13.36
N SER A 103 1.69 -18.55 14.22
CA SER A 103 0.73 -19.03 15.22
C SER A 103 0.53 -17.98 16.31
N GLU A 104 -0.62 -18.02 16.97
CA GLU A 104 -0.94 -17.13 18.09
C GLU A 104 0.12 -17.20 19.20
N LYS A 105 0.62 -18.40 19.53
CA LYS A 105 1.65 -18.60 20.57
C LYS A 105 2.97 -17.90 20.22
N GLN A 106 3.39 -17.99 18.96
CA GLN A 106 4.61 -17.33 18.49
C GLN A 106 4.43 -15.81 18.48
N LEU A 107 3.29 -15.31 17.99
CA LEU A 107 3.01 -13.88 17.99
C LEU A 107 3.00 -13.31 19.42
N LYS A 108 2.41 -14.03 20.37
CA LYS A 108 2.41 -13.66 21.80
C LYS A 108 3.82 -13.49 22.37
N SER A 109 4.77 -14.35 21.98
CA SER A 109 6.15 -14.26 22.46
C SER A 109 6.92 -13.04 21.94
N LEU A 110 6.49 -12.47 20.81
CA LEU A 110 7.12 -11.33 20.15
C LEU A 110 6.44 -9.98 20.49
N TRP A 111 5.27 -10.02 21.12
CA TRP A 111 4.37 -8.89 21.28
C TRP A 111 4.93 -7.81 22.24
N CYS A 112 4.89 -6.54 21.82
CA CYS A 112 5.41 -5.41 22.60
C CYS A 112 4.34 -4.37 23.00
N ASN A 113 3.09 -4.79 23.12
CA ASN A 113 1.94 -4.00 23.59
C ASN A 113 1.68 -2.67 22.86
N THR A 114 2.33 -2.39 21.74
CA THR A 114 2.20 -1.13 21.00
C THR A 114 1.64 -1.41 19.63
N VAL A 115 0.40 -0.99 19.41
CA VAL A 115 -0.36 -1.22 18.20
C VAL A 115 -0.59 0.11 17.48
N PHE A 116 -0.33 0.12 16.19
CA PHE A 116 -0.61 1.23 15.29
C PHE A 116 -1.81 0.88 14.41
N LEU A 117 -2.75 1.81 14.33
CA LEU A 117 -4.03 1.67 13.65
C LEU A 117 -4.18 2.76 12.59
N ILE A 118 -4.70 2.37 11.43
CA ILE A 118 -5.16 3.28 10.38
C ILE A 118 -6.64 2.99 10.21
N GLU A 119 -7.43 4.04 10.31
CA GLU A 119 -8.87 3.95 10.12
C GLU A 119 -9.19 4.15 8.65
N LYS A 120 -10.04 3.26 8.13
CA LYS A 120 -10.56 3.38 6.78
C LYS A 120 -11.45 4.62 6.73
N PRO A 121 -11.29 5.51 5.73
CA PRO A 121 -12.19 6.65 5.60
C PRO A 121 -13.63 6.14 5.44
N GLU A 122 -14.54 6.63 6.28
CA GLU A 122 -15.98 6.43 6.08
C GLU A 122 -16.32 6.91 4.67
N SER A 123 -16.95 6.05 3.88
CA SER A 123 -17.16 6.24 2.46
C SER A 123 -18.04 7.46 2.17
N THR A 124 -17.44 8.64 2.07
CA THR A 124 -17.95 9.72 1.21
C THR A 124 -17.23 9.62 -0.12
N ASN A 125 -17.75 8.79 -1.04
CA ASN A 125 -17.60 8.86 -2.51
C ASN A 125 -16.43 9.69 -3.07
N LYS A 126 -15.23 9.42 -2.61
CA LYS A 126 -13.98 9.82 -3.26
C LYS A 126 -13.18 8.56 -3.31
N GLU A 127 -13.56 7.71 -4.26
CA GLU A 127 -12.60 6.81 -4.86
C GLU A 127 -11.44 7.70 -5.28
N ASN A 128 -10.38 7.74 -4.48
CA ASN A 128 -9.06 8.16 -4.94
C ASN A 128 -8.59 7.04 -5.87
N LEU A 129 -9.30 6.88 -6.99
CA LEU A 129 -8.88 6.10 -8.13
C LEU A 129 -7.48 6.61 -8.43
N CYS A 130 -6.52 5.71 -8.26
CA CYS A 130 -5.16 5.89 -8.74
C CYS A 130 -5.28 6.43 -10.16
N LYS A 131 -4.93 7.71 -10.36
CA LYS A 131 -5.15 8.39 -11.64
C LYS A 131 -4.51 7.51 -12.71
N PRO A 132 -5.21 7.20 -13.82
CA PRO A 132 -4.65 6.34 -14.85
C PRO A 132 -3.30 6.94 -15.26
N CYS A 133 -2.28 6.08 -15.20
CA CYS A 133 -0.90 6.40 -15.41
C CYS A 133 -0.75 7.31 -16.64
N LEU A 134 -0.02 8.42 -16.51
CA LEU A 134 0.32 9.36 -17.60
C LEU A 134 0.79 8.64 -18.88
N PHE A 135 1.27 7.41 -18.74
CA PHE A 135 1.60 6.48 -19.80
C PHE A 135 0.47 6.21 -20.81
N VAL A 136 -0.78 6.06 -20.36
CA VAL A 136 -1.93 5.84 -21.28
C VAL A 136 -2.18 7.08 -22.13
N SER A 137 -2.10 8.27 -21.54
CA SER A 137 -2.21 9.54 -22.26
C SER A 137 -1.08 9.73 -23.28
N LEU A 138 0.14 9.27 -22.97
CA LEU A 138 1.28 9.37 -23.87
C LEU A 138 1.13 8.45 -25.09
N LEU A 139 0.61 7.23 -24.89
CA LEU A 139 0.34 6.28 -25.98
C LEU A 139 -0.70 6.83 -26.97
N PHE A 140 -1.76 7.45 -26.48
CA PHE A 140 -2.76 8.13 -27.33
C PHE A 140 -2.16 9.29 -28.13
N LEU A 141 -1.26 10.09 -27.53
CA LEU A 141 -0.64 11.22 -28.23
C LEU A 141 0.30 10.74 -29.35
N ILE A 142 1.04 9.65 -29.14
CA ILE A 142 1.92 9.06 -30.15
C ILE A 142 1.10 8.53 -31.33
N GLU A 143 -0.04 7.89 -31.06
CA GLU A 143 -0.92 7.35 -32.11
C GLU A 143 -1.55 8.47 -32.95
N ILE A 144 -1.98 9.57 -32.32
CA ILE A 144 -2.48 10.77 -33.01
C ILE A 144 -1.39 11.41 -33.88
N CYS A 145 -0.18 11.57 -33.37
CA CYS A 145 0.95 12.11 -34.13
C CYS A 145 1.30 11.22 -35.33
N TYR A 146 1.27 9.89 -35.18
CA TYR A 146 1.55 8.95 -36.27
C TYR A 146 0.45 8.99 -37.36
N ALA A 147 -0.82 9.06 -36.95
CA ALA A 147 -1.94 9.19 -37.88
C ALA A 147 -1.89 10.49 -38.72
N LEU A 148 -1.42 11.59 -38.13
CA LEU A 148 -1.24 12.87 -38.83
C LEU A 148 -0.09 12.84 -39.85
N LEU A 149 0.99 12.08 -39.58
CA LEU A 149 2.16 12.01 -40.46
C LEU A 149 2.02 11.00 -41.61
N TYR A 150 1.28 9.91 -41.40
CA TYR A 150 1.26 8.76 -42.32
C TYR A 150 -0.14 8.32 -42.74
N GLY A 151 -1.10 9.26 -42.79
CA GLY A 151 -2.55 9.08 -43.03
C GLY A 151 -2.96 8.34 -44.32
N SER A 152 -2.55 7.08 -44.44
CA SER A 152 -3.09 6.10 -45.36
C SER A 152 -4.01 5.19 -44.56
N THR A 153 -5.26 5.04 -45.00
CA THR A 153 -6.33 4.40 -44.22
C THR A 153 -6.07 2.94 -43.87
N SER A 154 -5.14 2.26 -44.56
CA SER A 154 -4.82 0.85 -44.34
C SER A 154 -3.83 0.61 -43.19
N THR A 155 -2.95 1.56 -42.87
CA THR A 155 -1.98 1.42 -41.77
C THR A 155 -2.62 1.63 -40.41
N LEU A 156 -3.64 2.50 -40.33
CA LEU A 156 -4.38 2.82 -39.10
C LEU A 156 -5.08 1.61 -38.46
N TYR A 157 -5.72 0.75 -39.27
CA TYR A 157 -6.41 -0.44 -38.74
C TYR A 157 -5.46 -1.46 -38.10
N SER A 158 -4.26 -1.61 -38.67
CA SER A 158 -3.25 -2.53 -38.14
C SER A 158 -2.75 -2.08 -36.76
N PHE A 159 -2.53 -0.76 -36.56
CA PHE A 159 -2.12 -0.22 -35.26
C PHE A 159 -3.22 -0.27 -34.21
N GLN A 160 -4.47 -0.01 -34.59
CA GLN A 160 -5.61 -0.12 -33.67
C GLN A 160 -5.73 -1.54 -33.08
N SER A 161 -5.54 -2.57 -33.89
CA SER A 161 -5.57 -3.97 -33.40
C SER A 161 -4.43 -4.31 -32.42
N LEU A 162 -3.23 -3.74 -32.64
CA LEU A 162 -2.11 -3.89 -31.71
C LEU A 162 -2.37 -3.15 -30.39
N PHE A 163 -2.97 -1.97 -30.44
CA PHE A 163 -3.36 -1.23 -29.24
C PHE A 163 -4.34 -2.02 -28.37
N PHE A 164 -5.39 -2.60 -28.98
CA PHE A 164 -6.34 -3.46 -28.28
C PHE A 164 -5.66 -4.68 -27.65
N LEU A 165 -4.70 -5.31 -28.35
CA LEU A 165 -3.94 -6.44 -27.80
C LEU A 165 -3.12 -6.03 -26.55
N VAL A 166 -2.44 -4.88 -26.60
CA VAL A 166 -1.66 -4.36 -25.45
C VAL A 166 -2.58 -4.02 -24.27
N LEU A 167 -3.75 -3.42 -24.54
CA LEU A 167 -4.76 -3.14 -23.51
C LEU A 167 -5.23 -4.41 -22.82
N ILE A 168 -5.54 -5.46 -23.61
CA ILE A 168 -5.96 -6.76 -23.09
C ILE A 168 -4.85 -7.40 -22.24
N LEU A 169 -3.57 -7.28 -22.64
CA LEU A 169 -2.44 -7.79 -21.85
C LEU A 169 -2.24 -7.02 -20.53
N LEU A 170 -2.40 -5.70 -20.56
CA LEU A 170 -2.31 -4.86 -19.36
C LEU A 170 -3.46 -5.13 -18.38
N THR A 171 -4.68 -5.35 -18.86
CA THR A 171 -5.84 -5.68 -18.02
C THR A 171 -5.87 -7.15 -17.61
N GLY A 172 -5.35 -8.05 -18.46
CA GLY A 172 -5.33 -9.49 -18.23
C GLY A 172 -4.31 -9.93 -17.17
N SER A 173 -3.29 -9.11 -16.89
CA SER A 173 -2.32 -9.35 -15.82
C SER A 173 -2.91 -9.19 -14.40
N HIS A 174 -4.15 -8.72 -14.25
CA HIS A 174 -4.85 -8.63 -12.96
C HIS A 174 -5.97 -9.68 -12.79
N GLY A 175 -6.08 -10.66 -13.70
CA GLY A 175 -7.17 -11.65 -13.73
C GLY A 175 -6.76 -13.10 -13.49
N SER A 176 -5.70 -13.37 -12.72
CA SER A 176 -5.32 -14.73 -12.30
C SER A 176 -5.30 -14.84 -10.78
N VAL A 177 -6.49 -14.84 -10.17
CA VAL A 177 -6.79 -15.48 -8.87
C VAL A 177 -8.14 -16.17 -8.99
#